data_AF-A0A482UGB2-F1
#
_entry.id   AF-A0A482UGB2-F1
#
_cell.length_a   1.000
_cell.length_b   1.000
_cell.length_c   1.000
_cell.angle_alpha   90.00
_cell.angle_beta   90.00
_cell.angle_gamma   90.00
#
_symmetry.space_group_name_H-M   'P 1'
#
loop_
_entity.id
_entity.type
_entity.pdbx_description
1 polymer ?
#
loop_
_entity_poly.entity_id
_entity_poly.type
_entity_poly.pdbx_seq_one_letter_code
_entity_poly.pdbx_strand_id
1 'polypeptide(L)'
;MRRLLLLPVLFAGFAQAAEPIAIDVYRDPNCGCCEAWIDHLEANGFTVTDHVVNDMTSVKMEHRVPHRLGSCHTGVIDDKFVEGHVPAADILKLRAQPDLIGAAVPGMPVGSPGMEMGERKDAFKVIGVSKQGKERVLSEYPGN
;
A
#
# COMPACT_ATOMS: atom_id res chain seq x y z
N MET A 1 -48.17 -28.24 37.82
CA MET A 1 -47.39 -26.99 37.75
C MET A 1 -46.08 -27.29 37.02
N ARG A 2 -46.02 -27.02 35.70
CA ARG A 2 -44.92 -27.44 34.83
C ARG A 2 -43.96 -26.24 34.69
N ARG A 3 -42.88 -26.24 35.49
CA ARG A 3 -41.86 -25.18 35.47
C ARG A 3 -41.12 -25.22 34.13
N LEU A 4 -41.37 -24.23 33.26
CA LEU A 4 -40.50 -23.96 32.12
C LEU A 4 -39.20 -23.34 32.65
N LEU A 5 -38.09 -24.05 32.50
CA LEU A 5 -36.74 -23.51 32.71
C LEU A 5 -36.30 -22.85 31.41
N LEU A 6 -36.24 -21.51 31.40
CA LEU A 6 -35.62 -20.72 30.35
C LEU A 6 -34.10 -20.76 30.55
N LEU A 7 -33.39 -21.43 29.65
CA LEU A 7 -31.93 -21.42 29.58
C LEU A 7 -31.46 -20.12 28.88
N PRO A 8 -30.55 -19.33 29.47
CA PRO A 8 -29.99 -18.18 28.79
C PRO A 8 -28.95 -18.67 27.76
N VAL A 9 -29.20 -18.38 26.48
CA VAL A 9 -28.21 -18.60 25.42
C VAL A 9 -27.18 -17.47 25.51
N LEU A 10 -26.02 -17.78 26.08
CA LEU A 10 -24.84 -16.92 26.02
C LEU A 10 -24.30 -16.92 24.58
N PHE A 11 -24.60 -15.87 23.83
CA PHE A 11 -23.91 -15.55 22.58
C PHE A 11 -22.47 -15.14 22.93
N ALA A 12 -21.54 -16.10 22.86
CA ALA A 12 -20.12 -15.79 22.84
C ALA A 12 -19.80 -15.12 21.49
N GLY A 13 -19.58 -13.81 21.50
CA GLY A 13 -19.10 -13.09 20.32
C GLY A 13 -17.70 -13.58 19.99
N PHE A 14 -17.53 -14.23 18.83
CA PHE A 14 -16.21 -14.51 18.28
C PHE A 14 -15.57 -13.17 17.92
N ALA A 15 -14.57 -12.77 18.71
CA ALA A 15 -13.67 -11.70 18.31
C ALA A 15 -12.81 -12.22 17.15
N GLN A 16 -13.26 -11.98 15.93
CA GLN A 16 -12.45 -12.26 14.73
C GLN A 16 -11.36 -11.20 14.68
N ALA A 17 -10.17 -11.53 15.17
CA ALA A 17 -8.98 -10.74 14.90
C ALA A 17 -8.84 -10.66 13.37
N ALA A 18 -8.89 -9.45 12.82
CA ALA A 18 -8.65 -9.24 11.40
C ALA A 18 -7.25 -9.75 11.07
N GLU A 19 -7.11 -10.58 10.04
CA GLU A 19 -5.80 -11.02 9.59
C GLU A 19 -4.95 -9.80 9.19
N PRO A 20 -3.65 -9.78 9.52
CA PRO A 20 -2.76 -8.70 9.13
C PRO A 20 -2.76 -8.48 7.62
N ILE A 21 -2.68 -7.22 7.19
CA ILE A 21 -2.69 -6.88 5.77
C ILE A 21 -1.27 -7.10 5.23
N ALA A 22 -1.05 -8.23 4.54
CA ALA A 22 0.25 -8.57 4.00
C ALA A 22 0.57 -7.79 2.70
N ILE A 23 1.82 -7.38 2.54
CA ILE A 23 2.36 -6.74 1.33
C ILE A 23 3.81 -7.18 1.11
N ASP A 24 4.13 -7.60 -0.10
CA ASP A 24 5.51 -7.85 -0.53
C ASP A 24 6.12 -6.56 -1.06
N VAL A 25 7.32 -6.20 -0.65
CA VAL A 25 8.00 -4.96 -1.07
C VAL A 25 9.34 -5.30 -1.69
N TYR A 26 9.56 -4.88 -2.93
CA TYR A 26 10.81 -5.05 -3.66
C TYR A 26 11.54 -3.73 -3.76
N ARG A 27 12.81 -3.70 -3.36
CA ARG A 27 13.65 -2.50 -3.36
C ARG A 27 15.12 -2.80 -3.66
N ASP A 28 15.84 -1.75 -4.04
CA ASP A 28 17.31 -1.78 -4.10
C ASP A 28 17.93 -1.84 -2.68
N PRO A 29 19.06 -2.54 -2.49
CA PRO A 29 19.75 -2.65 -1.20
C PRO A 29 20.15 -1.31 -0.57
N ASN A 30 20.38 -0.27 -1.35
CA ASN A 30 20.91 1.02 -0.85
C ASN A 30 19.86 2.13 -0.83
N CYS A 31 18.58 1.78 -0.73
CA CYS A 31 17.47 2.74 -0.72
C CYS A 31 16.92 3.00 0.69
N GLY A 32 17.50 3.96 1.42
CA GLY A 32 17.05 4.28 2.79
C GLY A 32 15.62 4.85 2.87
N CYS A 33 15.14 5.57 1.85
CA CYS A 33 13.76 6.04 1.84
C CYS A 33 12.75 4.89 1.64
N CYS A 34 13.15 3.81 0.95
CA CYS A 34 12.33 2.62 0.79
C CYS A 34 12.14 1.92 2.16
N GLU A 35 13.19 1.84 2.97
CA GLU A 35 13.12 1.29 4.34
C GLU A 35 12.22 2.15 5.23
N ALA A 36 12.36 3.48 5.19
CA ALA A 36 11.48 4.38 5.93
C ALA A 36 9.99 4.28 5.51
N TRP A 37 9.73 3.97 4.23
CA TRP A 37 8.38 3.68 3.76
C TRP A 37 7.85 2.34 4.28
N ILE A 38 8.70 1.30 4.35
CA ILE A 38 8.36 0.02 5.00
C ILE A 38 8.00 0.25 6.47
N ASP A 39 8.81 0.99 7.23
CA ASP A 39 8.52 1.34 8.63
C ASP A 39 7.18 2.06 8.76
N HIS A 40 6.86 2.97 7.84
CA HIS A 40 5.56 3.63 7.78
C HIS A 40 4.42 2.63 7.59
N LEU A 41 4.56 1.63 6.70
CA LEU A 41 3.54 0.61 6.49
C LEU A 41 3.33 -0.27 7.73
N GLU A 42 4.41 -0.72 8.35
CA GLU A 42 4.35 -1.54 9.57
C GLU A 42 3.68 -0.78 10.71
N ALA A 43 4.02 0.49 10.89
CA ALA A 43 3.36 1.38 11.86
C ALA A 43 1.85 1.59 11.59
N ASN A 44 1.41 1.34 10.34
CA ASN A 44 0.01 1.38 9.93
C ASN A 44 -0.66 0.01 9.85
N GLY A 45 -0.05 -1.04 10.43
CA GLY A 45 -0.64 -2.36 10.61
C GLY A 45 -0.52 -3.29 9.40
N PHE A 46 0.36 -2.98 8.46
CA PHE A 46 0.74 -3.90 7.39
C PHE A 46 1.79 -4.89 7.89
N THR A 47 1.75 -6.11 7.38
CA THR A 47 2.86 -7.07 7.51
C THR A 47 3.66 -7.05 6.23
N VAL A 48 4.89 -6.56 6.31
CA VAL A 48 5.75 -6.36 5.13
C VAL A 48 6.72 -7.52 4.98
N THR A 49 6.82 -8.08 3.78
CA THR A 49 7.93 -8.95 3.37
C THR A 49 8.89 -8.14 2.51
N ASP A 50 10.08 -7.84 3.03
CA ASP A 50 11.11 -7.06 2.33
C ASP A 50 11.98 -7.95 1.42
N HIS A 51 11.89 -7.72 0.11
CA HIS A 51 12.65 -8.40 -0.93
C HIS A 51 13.71 -7.44 -1.49
N VAL A 52 14.95 -7.60 -1.04
CA VAL A 52 16.08 -6.84 -1.56
C VAL A 52 16.55 -7.45 -2.89
N VAL A 53 16.49 -6.66 -3.96
CA VAL A 53 16.81 -7.12 -5.32
C VAL A 53 17.78 -6.18 -6.03
N ASN A 54 18.58 -6.71 -6.95
CA ASN A 54 19.53 -5.93 -7.75
C ASN A 54 18.97 -5.48 -9.10
N ASP A 55 17.83 -6.03 -9.54
CA ASP A 55 17.19 -5.70 -10.82
C ASP A 55 15.73 -5.28 -10.62
N MET A 56 15.55 -4.04 -10.19
CA MET A 56 14.22 -3.44 -10.04
C MET A 56 13.49 -3.25 -11.37
N THR A 57 14.21 -3.21 -12.51
CA THR A 57 13.58 -3.08 -13.84
C THR A 57 12.76 -4.33 -14.14
N SER A 58 13.33 -5.51 -13.92
CA SER A 58 12.63 -6.78 -14.12
C SER A 58 11.40 -6.91 -13.22
N VAL A 59 11.50 -6.54 -11.94
CA VAL A 59 10.36 -6.54 -11.00
C VAL A 59 9.22 -5.64 -11.49
N LYS A 60 9.53 -4.41 -11.90
CA LYS A 60 8.52 -3.45 -12.42
C LYS A 60 7.83 -4.00 -13.66
N MET A 61 8.58 -4.62 -14.56
CA MET A 61 8.02 -5.25 -15.76
C MET A 61 7.12 -6.44 -15.43
N GLU A 62 7.54 -7.31 -14.51
CA GLU A 62 6.77 -8.47 -14.06
C GLU A 62 5.41 -8.06 -13.48
N HIS A 63 5.39 -7.01 -12.65
CA HIS A 63 4.17 -6.47 -12.05
C HIS A 63 3.44 -5.44 -12.92
N ARG A 64 3.85 -5.30 -14.20
CA ARG A 64 3.19 -4.45 -15.20
C ARG A 64 3.10 -2.98 -14.81
N VAL A 65 4.09 -2.48 -14.07
CA VAL A 65 4.20 -1.06 -13.72
C VAL A 65 4.47 -0.27 -15.01
N PRO A 66 3.63 0.71 -15.36
CA PRO A 66 3.90 1.56 -16.52
C PRO A 66 5.21 2.34 -16.32
N HIS A 67 6.10 2.31 -17.31
CA HIS A 67 7.44 2.93 -17.22
C HIS A 67 7.43 4.38 -16.70
N ARG A 68 6.50 5.20 -17.19
CA ARG A 68 6.38 6.62 -16.80
C ARG A 68 5.92 6.84 -15.34
N LEU A 69 5.42 5.81 -14.66
CA LEU A 69 5.00 5.84 -13.26
C LEU A 69 6.08 5.30 -12.30
N GLY A 70 7.24 4.93 -12.82
CA GLY A 70 8.30 4.32 -12.04
C GLY A 70 8.77 5.18 -10.86
N SER A 71 9.18 4.48 -9.80
CA SER A 71 9.76 5.02 -8.57
C SER A 71 10.87 4.07 -8.05
N CYS A 72 11.34 4.27 -6.82
CA CYS A 72 12.47 3.58 -6.21
C CYS A 72 12.16 2.12 -5.78
N HIS A 73 10.90 1.80 -5.42
CA HIS A 73 10.48 0.47 -4.98
C HIS A 73 9.12 0.09 -5.58
N THR A 74 8.78 -1.19 -5.50
CA THR A 74 7.51 -1.74 -5.97
C THR A 74 6.96 -2.68 -4.89
N GLY A 75 5.80 -2.33 -4.33
CA GLY A 75 5.02 -3.20 -3.46
C GLY A 75 4.00 -4.03 -4.25
N VAL A 76 3.58 -5.16 -3.71
CA VAL A 76 2.54 -6.03 -4.26
C VAL A 76 1.59 -6.48 -3.15
N ILE A 77 0.31 -6.18 -3.33
CA ILE A 77 -0.76 -6.52 -2.38
C ILE A 77 -2.01 -6.92 -3.13
N ASP A 78 -2.61 -8.07 -2.77
CA ASP A 78 -3.80 -8.61 -3.42
C ASP A 78 -3.69 -8.62 -4.97
N ASP A 79 -2.53 -9.04 -5.50
CA ASP A 79 -2.16 -9.01 -6.93
C ASP A 79 -2.13 -7.63 -7.60
N LYS A 80 -2.08 -6.54 -6.82
CA LYS A 80 -1.98 -5.17 -7.30
C LYS A 80 -0.63 -4.57 -6.97
N PHE A 81 -0.03 -3.85 -7.90
CA PHE A 81 1.21 -3.14 -7.63
C PHE A 81 0.97 -1.85 -6.84
N VAL A 82 1.93 -1.48 -6.00
CA VAL A 82 2.04 -0.21 -5.28
C VAL A 82 3.40 0.37 -5.60
N GLU A 83 3.46 1.34 -6.50
CA GLU A 83 4.72 1.87 -7.02
C GLU A 83 5.11 3.16 -6.31
N GLY A 84 6.27 3.16 -5.65
CA GLY A 84 6.79 4.32 -4.91
C GLY A 84 6.04 4.63 -3.62
N HIS A 85 6.27 5.84 -3.11
CA HIS A 85 5.87 6.32 -1.78
C HIS A 85 4.35 6.60 -1.65
N VAL A 86 3.53 5.60 -1.93
CA VAL A 86 2.07 5.64 -1.78
C VAL A 86 1.71 5.59 -0.28
N PRO A 87 0.91 6.52 0.26
CA PRO A 87 0.49 6.47 1.65
C PRO A 87 -0.33 5.22 1.99
N ALA A 88 -0.17 4.70 3.21
CA ALA A 88 -0.89 3.51 3.69
C ALA A 88 -2.42 3.59 3.47
N ALA A 89 -3.01 4.75 3.73
CA ALA A 89 -4.44 4.99 3.51
C ALA A 89 -4.86 4.84 2.03
N ASP A 90 -4.00 5.21 1.08
CA ASP A 90 -4.29 5.08 -0.35
C ASP A 90 -4.08 3.66 -0.87
N ILE A 91 -3.20 2.87 -0.23
CA ILE A 91 -3.11 1.43 -0.47
C ILE A 91 -4.44 0.76 -0.09
N LEU A 92 -5.05 1.13 1.04
CA LEU A 92 -6.38 0.62 1.42
C LEU A 92 -7.46 1.02 0.42
N LYS A 93 -7.43 2.26 -0.09
CA LYS A 93 -8.34 2.69 -1.17
C LYS A 93 -8.13 1.89 -2.45
N LEU A 94 -6.88 1.57 -2.80
CA LEU A 94 -6.56 0.71 -3.95
C LEU A 94 -7.15 -0.69 -3.78
N ARG A 95 -7.03 -1.31 -2.59
CA ARG A 95 -7.58 -2.63 -2.30
C ARG A 95 -9.09 -2.69 -2.52
N ALA A 96 -9.81 -1.67 -2.07
CA ALA A 96 -11.26 -1.55 -2.23
C ALA A 96 -11.73 -1.35 -3.68
N GLN A 97 -10.83 -1.16 -4.64
CA GLN A 97 -11.15 -0.86 -6.04
C GLN A 97 -10.78 -2.02 -6.98
N PRO A 98 -11.72 -2.90 -7.34
CA PRO A 98 -11.44 -4.13 -8.09
C PRO A 98 -11.13 -3.88 -9.59
N ASP A 99 -11.40 -2.69 -10.11
CA ASP A 99 -11.09 -2.27 -11.48
C ASP A 99 -9.60 -1.90 -11.67
N LEU A 100 -8.89 -1.62 -10.57
CA LEU A 100 -7.51 -1.20 -10.56
C LEU A 100 -6.54 -2.38 -10.43
N ILE A 101 -5.44 -2.30 -11.17
CA ILE A 101 -4.30 -3.24 -11.11
C ILE A 101 -3.14 -2.69 -10.27
N GLY A 102 -3.20 -1.42 -9.89
CA GLY A 102 -2.19 -0.83 -9.03
C GLY A 102 -2.36 0.67 -8.85
N ALA A 103 -1.51 1.24 -7.99
CA ALA A 103 -1.38 2.66 -7.76
C ALA A 103 0.09 3.07 -7.73
N ALA A 104 0.37 4.32 -8.08
CA ALA A 104 1.74 4.83 -8.12
C ALA A 104 1.84 6.27 -7.58
N VAL A 105 2.94 6.56 -6.90
CA VAL A 105 3.51 7.91 -6.75
C VAL A 105 4.81 7.95 -7.55
N PRO A 106 4.80 8.55 -8.76
CA PRO A 106 5.98 8.58 -9.62
C PRO A 106 7.12 9.42 -9.03
N GLY A 107 8.36 9.00 -9.30
CA GLY A 107 9.54 9.67 -8.76
C GLY A 107 9.65 9.51 -7.24
N MET A 108 10.18 10.54 -6.55
CA MET A 108 10.34 10.55 -5.09
C MET A 108 10.04 11.95 -4.54
N PRO A 109 8.76 12.35 -4.44
CA PRO A 109 8.37 13.67 -3.97
C PRO A 109 8.71 13.84 -2.49
N VAL A 110 9.38 14.95 -2.12
CA VAL A 110 9.69 15.25 -0.72
C VAL A 110 8.39 15.43 0.05
N GLY A 111 8.30 14.85 1.25
CA GLY A 111 7.10 14.89 2.09
C GLY A 111 6.07 13.80 1.81
N SER A 112 6.29 12.93 0.81
CA SER A 112 5.61 11.62 0.75
C SER A 112 6.16 10.68 1.83
N PRO A 113 5.43 9.63 2.25
CA PRO A 113 5.86 8.76 3.35
C PRO A 113 7.19 8.06 3.08
N GLY A 114 8.17 8.18 3.97
CA GLY A 114 9.55 7.74 3.79
C GLY A 114 10.46 8.74 3.06
N MET A 115 9.91 9.86 2.57
CA MET A 115 10.61 10.96 1.90
C MET A 115 10.46 12.30 2.65
N GLU A 116 10.05 12.27 3.91
CA GLU A 116 9.94 13.47 4.74
C GLU A 116 11.31 14.09 5.02
N MET A 117 11.46 15.39 4.77
CA MET A 117 12.69 16.14 5.03
C MET A 117 12.36 17.49 5.68
N GLY A 118 12.04 17.45 6.97
CA GLY A 118 11.56 18.61 7.71
C GLY A 118 10.19 19.07 7.23
N GLU A 119 9.99 20.38 7.14
CA GLU A 119 8.67 20.95 6.81
C GLU A 119 8.35 20.96 5.32
N ARG A 120 9.34 20.83 4.43
CA ARG A 120 9.13 20.93 2.98
C ARG A 120 8.27 19.77 2.45
N LYS A 121 7.32 20.08 1.56
CA LYS A 121 6.47 19.11 0.85
C LYS A 121 6.35 19.49 -0.62
N ASP A 122 6.71 18.57 -1.49
CA ASP A 122 6.42 18.68 -2.92
C ASP A 122 4.98 18.22 -3.17
N ALA A 123 4.26 18.88 -4.08
CA ALA A 123 2.93 18.43 -4.46
C ALA A 123 3.01 17.10 -5.22
N PHE A 124 2.15 16.13 -4.89
CA PHE A 124 2.09 14.86 -5.58
C PHE A 124 0.68 14.28 -5.67
N LYS A 125 0.52 13.28 -6.53
CA LYS A 125 -0.73 12.55 -6.72
C LYS A 125 -0.47 11.06 -6.59
N VAL A 126 -1.45 10.36 -6.03
CA VAL A 126 -1.52 8.90 -6.14
C VAL A 126 -2.33 8.56 -7.38
N ILE A 127 -1.70 7.90 -8.34
CA ILE A 127 -2.27 7.59 -9.65
C ILE A 127 -2.64 6.11 -9.68
N GLY A 128 -3.94 5.81 -9.71
CA GLY A 128 -4.45 4.47 -9.93
C GLY A 128 -4.44 4.09 -11.41
N VAL A 129 -4.15 2.82 -11.72
CA VAL A 129 -4.11 2.27 -13.08
C VAL A 129 -5.14 1.15 -13.21
N SER A 130 -6.01 1.25 -14.22
CA SER A 130 -7.03 0.22 -14.49
C SER A 130 -6.47 -0.95 -15.30
N LYS A 131 -7.22 -2.05 -15.37
CA LYS A 131 -6.90 -3.21 -16.24
C LYS A 131 -6.73 -2.86 -17.72
N GLN A 132 -7.34 -1.77 -18.19
CA GLN A 132 -7.22 -1.27 -19.56
C GLN A 132 -6.07 -0.27 -19.74
N GLY A 133 -5.24 -0.06 -18.71
CA GLY A 133 -4.15 0.91 -18.70
C GLY A 133 -4.62 2.36 -18.54
N LYS A 134 -5.89 2.61 -18.23
CA LYS A 134 -6.39 3.97 -17.97
C LYS A 134 -5.95 4.43 -16.59
N GLU A 135 -5.43 5.63 -16.51
CA GLU A 135 -5.04 6.25 -15.25
C GLU A 135 -6.16 7.13 -14.69
N ARG A 136 -6.21 7.20 -13.36
CA ARG A 136 -7.01 8.19 -12.63
C ARG A 136 -6.36 8.54 -11.31
N VAL A 137 -6.60 9.76 -10.86
CA VAL A 137 -6.12 10.22 -9.56
C VAL A 137 -6.97 9.58 -8.47
N LEU A 138 -6.30 8.94 -7.50
CA LEU A 138 -6.92 8.41 -6.28
C LEU A 138 -6.91 9.45 -5.16
N SER A 139 -5.83 10.22 -5.05
CA SER A 139 -5.68 11.28 -4.06
C SER A 139 -4.64 12.31 -4.53
N GLU A 140 -4.79 13.53 -4.06
CA GLU A 140 -3.86 14.65 -4.32
C GLU A 140 -3.38 15.21 -3.00
N TYR A 141 -2.08 15.49 -2.93
CA TYR A 141 -1.40 16.04 -1.77
C TYR A 141 -0.78 17.38 -2.18
N PRO A 142 -1.20 18.50 -1.57
CA PRO A 142 -0.62 19.80 -1.88
C PRO A 142 0.79 19.92 -1.31
N GLY A 143 1.65 20.67 -2.03
CA GLY A 143 2.94 21.10 -1.52
C GLY A 143 2.84 22.37 -0.67
N ASN A 144 3.97 22.82 -0.12
CA ASN A 144 4.10 24.08 0.60
C ASN A 144 5.24 24.97 0.11
#